data_AF-A0A0G1QRF8-F1
#
_entry.id   AF-A0A0G1QRF8-F1
#
_cell.length_a   1.000
_cell.length_b   1.000
_cell.length_c   1.000
_cell.angle_alpha   90.00
_cell.angle_beta   90.00
_cell.angle_gamma   90.00
#
_symmetry.space_group_name_H-M   'P 1'
#
loop_
_entity.id
_entity.type
_entity.pdbx_description
1 polymer ?
#
loop_
_entity_poly.entity_id
_entity_poly.type
_entity_poly.pdbx_seq_one_letter_code
_entity_poly.pdbx_strand_id
1 'polypeptide(L)'
;MHVVNRLGDLKSWLPWIIGILIALMSLAIGKLAVKRYSIQQEIKAEQREISLAGARNDELLTLLQYVQSPIYAEEQARLKFGLAKPGEKAAVVPDVNSGNT
;
A
#
# COMPACT_ATOMS: atom_id res chain seq x y z
N MET A 1 -61.76 -28.27 -42.99
CA MET A 1 -60.96 -29.17 -42.12
C MET A 1 -59.51 -28.73 -42.16
N HIS A 2 -59.00 -28.01 -41.15
CA HIS A 2 -57.55 -27.81 -40.95
C HIS A 2 -57.29 -27.70 -39.45
N VAL A 3 -57.10 -28.86 -38.82
CA VAL A 3 -56.74 -28.96 -37.39
C VAL A 3 -55.53 -29.87 -37.27
N VAL A 4 -54.41 -29.50 -37.90
CA VAL A 4 -53.16 -30.25 -37.75
C VAL A 4 -52.02 -29.25 -37.64
N ASN A 5 -51.20 -29.49 -36.60
CA ASN A 5 -49.94 -28.83 -36.21
C ASN A 5 -50.00 -27.67 -35.19
N ARG A 6 -50.60 -27.91 -34.01
CA ARG A 6 -50.21 -27.18 -32.77
C ARG A 6 -48.96 -27.76 -32.08
N LEU A 7 -48.44 -28.89 -32.56
CA LEU A 7 -47.28 -29.60 -31.99
C LEU A 7 -45.92 -29.11 -32.53
N GLY A 8 -45.90 -28.45 -33.71
CA GLY A 8 -44.67 -27.92 -34.31
C GLY A 8 -44.18 -26.63 -33.66
N ASP A 9 -45.10 -25.77 -33.24
CA ASP A 9 -44.79 -24.49 -32.59
C ASP A 9 -44.06 -24.69 -31.25
N LEU A 10 -44.38 -25.77 -30.53
CA LEU A 10 -43.77 -26.15 -29.25
C LEU A 10 -42.34 -26.71 -29.38
N LYS A 11 -41.85 -27.02 -30.59
CA LYS A 11 -40.44 -27.39 -30.78
C LYS A 11 -39.61 -26.17 -31.20
N SER A 12 -40.22 -25.22 -31.91
CA SER A 12 -39.55 -24.03 -32.43
C SER A 12 -39.25 -22.97 -31.37
N TRP A 13 -40.04 -22.89 -30.29
CA TRP A 13 -39.80 -21.97 -29.16
C TRP A 13 -38.70 -22.41 -28.18
N LEU A 14 -38.33 -23.70 -28.20
CA LEU A 14 -37.40 -24.31 -27.25
C LEU A 14 -35.98 -23.71 -27.32
N PRO A 15 -35.38 -23.49 -28.51
CA PRO A 15 -34.07 -22.83 -28.60
C PRO A 15 -34.07 -21.38 -28.09
N TRP A 16 -35.20 -20.66 -28.20
CA TRP A 16 -35.31 -19.29 -27.68
C TRP A 16 -35.31 -19.27 -26.15
N ILE A 17 -36.04 -20.18 -25.52
CA ILE A 17 -36.06 -20.34 -24.06
C ILE A 17 -34.66 -20.73 -23.55
N ILE A 18 -33.98 -21.64 -24.24
CA ILE A 18 -32.61 -22.04 -23.91
C ILE A 18 -31.63 -20.87 -24.08
N GLY A 19 -31.76 -20.08 -25.16
CA GLY A 19 -30.94 -18.88 -25.37
C GLY A 19 -31.12 -17.84 -24.26
N ILE A 20 -32.36 -17.61 -23.82
CA ILE A 20 -32.66 -16.72 -22.69
C ILE A 20 -32.08 -17.26 -21.39
N LEU A 21 -32.20 -18.56 -21.13
CA LEU A 21 -31.62 -19.19 -19.94
C LEU A 21 -30.10 -19.03 -19.90
N ILE A 22 -29.43 -19.26 -21.04
CA ILE A 22 -27.98 -19.08 -21.16
C ILE A 22 -27.60 -17.61 -20.94
N ALA A 23 -28.33 -16.67 -21.54
CA ALA A 23 -28.07 -15.24 -21.37
C ALA A 23 -28.20 -14.80 -19.90
N LEU A 24 -29.23 -15.27 -19.19
CA LEU A 24 -29.42 -15.00 -17.76
C LEU A 24 -28.27 -15.58 -16.92
N MET A 25 -27.84 -16.81 -17.25
CA MET A 25 -26.71 -17.45 -16.58
C MET A 25 -25.40 -16.68 -16.81
N SER A 26 -25.13 -16.26 -18.05
CA SER A 26 -23.97 -15.44 -18.39
C SER A 26 -23.95 -14.10 -17.65
N LEU A 27 -25.10 -13.43 -17.51
CA LEU A 27 -25.22 -12.19 -16.75
C LEU A 27 -24.95 -12.40 -15.26
N ALA A 28 -25.45 -13.50 -14.68
CA ALA A 28 -25.22 -13.83 -13.27
C ALA A 28 -23.73 -14.09 -12.99
N ILE A 29 -23.09 -14.87 -13.86
CA ILE A 29 -21.65 -15.19 -13.77
C ILE A 29 -20.82 -13.91 -13.96
N GLY A 30 -21.16 -13.08 -14.94
CA GLY A 30 -20.47 -11.81 -15.21
C GLY A 30 -20.49 -10.87 -14.00
N LYS A 31 -21.66 -10.68 -13.37
CA LYS A 31 -21.80 -9.87 -12.15
C LYS A 31 -20.95 -10.43 -11.00
N LEU A 32 -20.92 -11.74 -10.83
CA LEU A 32 -20.13 -12.39 -9.79
C LEU A 32 -18.62 -12.22 -10.03
N ALA A 33 -18.17 -12.33 -11.28
CA ALA A 33 -16.78 -12.14 -11.65
C ALA A 33 -16.31 -10.70 -11.36
N VAL A 34 -17.11 -9.70 -11.73
CA VAL A 34 -16.82 -8.29 -11.44
C VAL A 34 -16.74 -8.04 -9.93
N LYS A 35 -17.71 -8.56 -9.16
CA LYS A 35 -17.72 -8.42 -7.69
C LYS A 35 -16.53 -9.11 -7.03
N ARG A 36 -16.15 -10.30 -7.50
CA ARG A 36 -14.96 -11.00 -7.00
C ARG A 36 -13.69 -10.19 -7.29
N TYR A 37 -13.58 -9.61 -8.48
CA TYR A 37 -12.44 -8.81 -8.85
C TYR A 37 -12.32 -7.53 -8.01
N SER A 38 -13.43 -6.83 -7.76
CA SER A 38 -13.42 -5.62 -6.91
C SER A 38 -13.00 -5.96 -5.47
N ILE A 39 -13.55 -7.02 -4.88
CA ILE A 39 -13.18 -7.47 -3.52
C ILE A 39 -11.70 -7.84 -3.46
N GLN A 40 -11.16 -8.54 -4.46
CA GLN A 40 -9.74 -8.88 -4.50
C GLN A 40 -8.84 -7.66 -4.62
N GLN A 41 -9.26 -6.61 -5.34
CA GLN A 41 -8.52 -5.36 -5.39
C GLN A 41 -8.52 -4.66 -4.02
N GLU A 42 -9.67 -4.64 -3.35
CA GLU A 42 -9.83 -4.03 -2.02
C GLU A 42 -8.93 -4.73 -0.99
N ILE A 43 -8.94 -6.06 -0.95
CA ILE A 43 -8.03 -6.86 -0.09
C ILE A 43 -6.57 -6.54 -0.40
N LYS A 44 -6.20 -6.43 -1.68
CA LYS A 44 -4.81 -6.09 -2.07
C LYS A 44 -4.43 -4.68 -1.66
N ALA A 45 -5.34 -3.73 -1.72
CA ALA A 45 -5.10 -2.36 -1.27
C ALA A 45 -4.90 -2.32 0.26
N GLU A 46 -5.78 -2.96 1.01
CA GLU A 46 -5.70 -3.04 2.47
C GLU A 46 -4.44 -3.78 2.94
N GLN A 47 -4.07 -4.88 2.28
CA GLN A 47 -2.82 -5.59 2.57
C GLN A 47 -1.58 -4.71 2.32
N ARG A 48 -1.61 -3.85 1.29
CA ARG A 48 -0.53 -2.88 1.03
C ARG A 48 -0.46 -1.85 2.14
N GLU A 49 -1.58 -1.31 2.60
CA GLU A 49 -1.61 -0.35 3.71
C GLU A 49 -1.04 -0.94 4.99
N ILE A 50 -1.40 -2.18 5.34
CA ILE A 50 -0.83 -2.92 6.47
C ILE A 50 0.70 -3.04 6.32
N SER A 51 1.18 -3.42 5.13
CA SER A 51 2.62 -3.56 4.88
C SER A 51 3.38 -2.24 5.00
N LEU A 52 2.80 -1.14 4.52
CA LEU A 52 3.39 0.20 4.63
C LEU A 52 3.40 0.68 6.08
N ALA A 53 2.33 0.42 6.83
CA ALA A 53 2.25 0.75 8.25
C ALA A 53 3.30 -0.03 9.05
N GLY A 54 3.48 -1.32 8.76
CA GLY A 54 4.53 -2.15 9.37
C GLY A 54 5.93 -1.61 9.09
N ALA A 55 6.25 -1.34 7.82
CA ALA A 55 7.55 -0.79 7.44
C ALA A 55 7.85 0.56 8.12
N ARG A 56 6.84 1.44 8.23
CA ARG A 56 6.99 2.71 8.95
C ARG A 56 7.22 2.50 10.44
N ASN A 57 6.56 1.53 11.05
CA ASN A 57 6.77 1.21 12.46
C ASN A 57 8.22 0.75 12.69
N ASP A 58 8.73 -0.16 11.86
CA ASP A 58 10.10 -0.66 11.94
C ASP A 58 11.15 0.46 11.75
N GLU A 59 10.91 1.37 10.80
CA GLU A 59 11.75 2.56 10.61
C GLU A 59 11.76 3.46 11.85
N LEU A 60 10.57 3.76 12.39
CA LEU A 60 10.44 4.59 13.59
C LEU A 60 11.10 3.94 14.81
N LEU A 61 10.98 2.63 14.97
CA LEU A 61 11.67 1.88 16.04
C LEU A 61 13.19 1.95 15.88
N THR A 62 13.69 1.84 14.65
CA THR A 62 15.13 1.95 14.36
C THR A 62 15.65 3.35 14.71
N LEU A 63 14.93 4.40 14.32
CA LEU A 63 15.26 5.78 14.66
C LEU A 63 15.20 6.02 16.16
N LEU A 64 14.18 5.49 16.83
CA LEU A 64 14.05 5.59 18.27
C LEU A 64 15.23 4.93 18.98
N GLN A 65 15.66 3.76 18.51
CA GLN A 65 16.79 3.03 19.06
C GLN A 65 18.11 3.77 18.82
N TYR A 66 18.29 4.39 17.66
CA TYR A 66 19.44 5.25 17.36
C TYR A 66 19.48 6.47 18.28
N VAL A 67 18.36 7.19 18.45
CA VAL A 67 18.29 8.37 19.32
C VAL A 67 18.51 8.03 20.80
N GLN A 68 18.05 6.85 21.24
CA GLN A 68 18.31 6.38 22.60
C GLN A 68 19.72 5.83 22.81
N SER A 69 20.48 5.61 21.73
CA SER A 69 21.82 5.04 21.82
C SER A 69 22.82 6.03 22.43
N PRO A 70 23.85 5.53 23.15
CA PRO A 70 24.92 6.36 23.68
C PRO A 70 25.73 7.06 22.58
N ILE A 71 25.74 6.51 21.35
CA ILE A 71 26.39 7.12 20.18
C ILE A 71 25.74 8.46 19.83
N TYR A 72 24.41 8.52 19.82
CA TYR A 72 23.69 9.76 19.58
C TYR A 72 23.92 10.78 20.69
N ALA A 73 24.01 10.34 21.95
CA ALA A 73 24.35 11.21 23.08
C ALA A 73 25.76 11.79 22.96
N GLU A 74 26.75 10.98 22.55
CA GLU A 74 28.13 11.42 22.28
C GLU A 74 28.14 12.43 21.13
N GLU A 75 27.46 12.13 20.02
CA GLU A 75 27.39 12.99 18.84
C GLU A 75 26.73 14.35 19.15
N GLN A 76 25.63 14.35 19.91
CA GLN A 76 25.00 15.57 20.41
C GLN A 76 25.90 16.34 21.40
N ALA A 77 26.68 15.66 22.23
CA ALA A 77 27.62 16.31 23.14
C ALA A 77 28.79 16.97 22.38
N ARG A 78 29.30 16.33 21.33
CA ARG A 78 30.31 16.92 20.42
C ARG A 78 29.78 18.19 19.75
N LEU A 79 28.55 18.14 19.23
CA LEU A 79 27.93 19.27 18.54
C LEU A 79 27.58 20.43 19.48
N LYS A 80 26.99 20.14 20.64
CA LYS A 80 26.49 21.19 21.56
C LYS A 80 27.55 21.78 22.47
N PHE A 81 28.54 20.98 22.87
CA PHE A 81 29.58 21.41 23.81
C PHE A 81 30.97 21.50 23.18
N GLY A 82 31.10 21.26 21.87
CA GLY A 82 32.39 21.26 21.18
C GLY A 82 33.37 20.21 21.73
N LEU A 83 32.85 19.18 22.42
CA LEU A 83 33.66 18.18 23.10
C LEU A 83 34.37 17.30 22.05
N ALA A 84 35.70 17.32 22.05
CA ALA A 84 36.53 16.41 21.26
C ALA A 84 36.84 15.14 22.08
N LYS A 85 37.14 14.02 21.42
CA LYS A 85 37.49 12.78 22.13
C LYS A 85 38.69 12.99 23.07
N PRO A 86 38.85 12.19 24.14
CA PRO A 86 40.05 12.24 24.97
C PRO A 86 41.30 11.97 24.10
N GLY A 87 42.04 13.04 23.77
CA GLY A 87 43.20 12.99 22.86
C GLY A 87 43.10 13.85 21.58
N GLU A 88 41.94 14.41 21.22
CA GLU A 88 41.82 15.40 20.13
C GLU A 88 41.92 16.84 20.66
N LYS A 89 42.73 17.68 20.02
CA LYS A 89 42.85 19.10 20.35
C LYS A 89 41.77 19.90 19.61
N ALA A 90 40.80 20.43 20.36
CA ALA A 90 39.85 21.41 19.83
C ALA A 90 40.60 22.71 19.50
N ALA A 91 40.80 23.01 18.22
CA ALA A 91 41.39 24.27 17.78
C ALA A 91 40.31 25.35 17.71
N VAL A 92 40.33 26.28 18.66
CA VAL A 92 39.54 27.51 18.58
C VAL A 92 40.28 28.45 17.63
N VAL A 93 39.67 28.79 16.50
CA VAL A 93 40.19 29.81 15.57
C VAL A 93 39.71 31.17 16.09
N PRO A 94 40.59 32.02 16.64
CA PRO A 94 40.20 33.39 16.99
C PRO A 94 39.96 34.17 15.70
N ASP A 95 38.83 34.88 15.63
CA ASP A 95 38.54 35.82 14.56
C ASP A 95 39.57 36.97 14.62
N VAL A 96 40.40 37.06 13.59
CA VAL A 96 41.49 38.05 13.45
C VAL A 96 40.99 39.45 13.04
N ASN A 97 39.70 39.73 13.15
CA ASN A 97 39.11 41.04 12.79
C ASN A 97 38.42 41.77 13.96
N SER A 98 39.12 41.97 15.08
CA SER A 98 38.75 43.02 16.03
C SER A 98 39.97 43.56 16.75
N GLY A 99 40.67 44.45 16.05
CA GLY A 99 41.85 45.14 16.56
C GLY A 99 42.55 45.99 15.50
N ASN A 100 41.84 46.91 14.85
CA ASN A 100 42.48 48.10 14.26
C ASN A 100 41.89 49.37 14.88
N THR A 101 42.58 49.89 15.89
CA THR A 101 42.70 51.34 16.07
C THR A 101 43.50 51.94 14.92
#